data_AF-A0AA41Y090-F1
#
_entry.id   AF-A0AA41Y090-F1
#
_cell.length_a   1.000
_cell.length_b   1.000
_cell.length_c   1.000
_cell.angle_alpha   90.00
_cell.angle_beta   90.00
_cell.angle_gamma   90.00
#
_symmetry.space_group_name_H-M   'P 1'
#
loop_
_entity.id
_entity.type
_entity.pdbx_description
1 polymer ?
#
loop_
_entity_poly.entity_id
_entity_poly.type
_entity_poly.pdbx_seq_one_letter_code
_entity_poly.pdbx_strand_id
1 'polypeptide(L)'
;MNNQEMESIKELSTKTFFAMAKYLYVAGMLIYKEQGDHELVASIMLDNNRTESYLSHVKDYLAKRFDGHMEEAGKRERLIYVDMDKVILEMKSVHIKALLFGMS
;
A
#
# COMPACT_ATOMS: atom_id res chain seq x y z
N MET A 1 -1.08 10.02 -26.79
CA MET A 1 -1.02 10.66 -25.47
C MET A 1 0.19 11.55 -25.45
N ASN A 2 0.04 12.81 -25.08
CA ASN A 2 1.20 13.72 -25.02
C ASN A 2 2.02 13.45 -23.74
N ASN A 3 3.24 14.01 -23.66
CA ASN A 3 4.13 13.77 -22.52
C ASN A 3 3.52 14.22 -21.18
N GLN A 4 2.75 15.32 -21.16
CA GLN A 4 2.13 15.84 -19.95
C GLN A 4 1.01 14.93 -19.44
N GLU A 5 0.20 14.37 -20.35
CA GLU A 5 -0.82 13.37 -20.02
C GLU A 5 -0.20 12.08 -19.50
N MET A 6 0.94 11.65 -20.07
CA MET A 6 1.67 10.46 -19.60
C MET A 6 2.22 10.64 -18.20
N GLU A 7 2.88 11.77 -17.92
CA GLU A 7 3.38 12.06 -16.58
C GLU A 7 2.25 12.16 -15.55
N SER A 8 1.12 12.76 -15.93
CA SER A 8 -0.09 12.79 -15.09
C SER A 8 -0.60 11.38 -14.76
N ILE A 9 -0.66 10.47 -15.73
CA ILE A 9 -1.11 9.09 -15.49
C ILE A 9 -0.13 8.32 -14.61
N LYS A 10 1.19 8.50 -14.76
CA LYS A 10 2.18 7.89 -13.86
C LYS A 10 2.04 8.37 -12.42
N GLU A 11 1.91 9.68 -12.24
CA GLU A 11 1.74 10.26 -10.91
C GLU A 11 0.43 9.79 -10.27
N LEU A 12 -0.68 9.81 -11.01
CA LEU A 12 -1.98 9.34 -10.54
C LEU A 12 -1.99 7.84 -10.25
N SER A 13 -1.36 7.02 -11.10
CA SER A 13 -1.25 5.56 -10.86
C SER A 13 -0.48 5.30 -9.57
N THR A 14 0.63 5.99 -9.37
CA THR A 14 1.45 5.87 -8.16
C THR A 14 0.69 6.30 -6.90
N LYS A 15 0.04 7.47 -6.93
CA LYS A 15 -0.78 7.97 -5.81
C LYS A 15 -1.94 7.04 -5.48
N THR A 16 -2.65 6.57 -6.50
CA THR A 16 -3.80 5.67 -6.32
C THR A 16 -3.36 4.32 -5.75
N PHE A 17 -2.27 3.74 -6.27
CA PHE A 17 -1.70 2.51 -5.74
C PHE A 17 -1.28 2.68 -4.27
N PHE A 18 -0.56 3.76 -3.95
CA PHE A 18 -0.15 4.06 -2.58
C PHE A 18 -1.36 4.20 -1.64
N ALA A 19 -2.41 4.93 -2.04
CA ALA A 19 -3.59 5.12 -1.22
C ALA A 19 -4.29 3.79 -0.91
N MET A 20 -4.42 2.91 -1.90
CA MET A 20 -4.98 1.56 -1.72
C MET A 20 -4.08 0.68 -0.85
N ALA A 21 -2.76 0.71 -1.05
CA ALA A 21 -1.81 -0.05 -0.24
C ALA A 21 -1.84 0.40 1.23
N LYS A 22 -1.86 1.73 1.48
CA LYS A 22 -2.01 2.31 2.81
C LYS A 22 -3.30 1.82 3.47
N TYR A 23 -4.43 1.88 2.75
CA TYR A 23 -5.70 1.41 3.26
C TYR A 23 -5.65 -0.06 3.66
N LEU A 24 -5.15 -0.94 2.78
CA LEU A 24 -5.04 -2.38 3.04
C LEU A 24 -4.12 -2.68 4.22
N TYR A 25 -2.97 -2.00 4.31
CA TYR A 25 -2.04 -2.15 5.41
C TYR A 25 -2.69 -1.84 6.77
N VAL A 26 -3.35 -0.68 6.87
CA VAL A 26 -4.01 -0.24 8.11
C VAL A 26 -5.20 -1.14 8.44
N ALA A 27 -6.06 -1.43 7.46
CA ALA A 27 -7.22 -2.28 7.65
C ALA A 27 -6.84 -3.69 8.13
N GLY A 28 -5.83 -4.31 7.50
CA GLY A 28 -5.36 -5.63 7.92
C GLY A 28 -4.82 -5.64 9.34
N MET A 29 -4.06 -4.62 9.74
CA MET A 29 -3.55 -4.51 11.11
C MET A 29 -4.65 -4.26 12.15
N LEU A 30 -5.69 -3.49 11.80
CA LEU A 30 -6.86 -3.30 12.65
C LEU A 30 -7.66 -4.59 12.82
N ILE A 31 -7.85 -5.35 11.74
CA ILE A 31 -8.53 -6.66 11.79
C ILE A 31 -7.80 -7.62 12.73
N TYR A 32 -6.48 -7.77 12.58
CA TYR A 32 -5.69 -8.61 13.50
C TYR A 32 -5.83 -8.14 14.95
N LYS A 33 -5.79 -6.83 15.19
CA LYS A 33 -5.97 -6.27 16.53
C LYS A 33 -7.36 -6.57 17.11
N GLU A 34 -8.42 -6.43 16.31
CA GLU A 34 -9.81 -6.69 16.72
C GLU A 34 -10.09 -8.17 16.97
N GLN A 35 -9.40 -9.06 16.25
CA GLN A 35 -9.46 -10.52 16.44
C GLN A 35 -8.67 -11.00 17.66
N GLY A 36 -7.93 -10.11 18.34
CA GLY A 36 -7.12 -10.45 19.51
C GLY A 36 -5.70 -10.93 19.18
N ASP A 37 -5.26 -10.84 17.92
CA ASP A 37 -3.93 -11.25 17.46
C ASP A 37 -2.85 -10.20 17.82
N HIS A 38 -2.82 -9.77 19.07
CA HIS A 38 -1.92 -8.70 19.53
C HIS A 38 -0.44 -9.04 19.39
N GLU A 39 -0.06 -10.32 19.54
CA GLU A 39 1.32 -10.78 19.33
C GLU A 39 1.74 -10.65 17.86
N LEU A 40 0.86 -11.03 16.93
CA LEU A 40 1.11 -10.86 15.49
C LEU A 40 1.28 -9.37 15.15
N VAL A 41 0.36 -8.53 15.62
CA VAL A 41 0.42 -7.07 15.42
C VAL A 41 1.73 -6.50 15.97
N ALA A 42 2.12 -6.88 17.19
CA ALA A 42 3.39 -6.45 17.78
C ALA A 42 4.60 -6.92 16.97
N SER A 43 4.59 -8.16 16.48
CA SER A 43 5.68 -8.70 15.65
C SER A 43 5.82 -7.93 14.34
N ILE A 44 4.71 -7.61 13.66
CA ILE A 44 4.74 -6.80 12.43
C ILE A 44 5.24 -5.38 12.71
N MET A 45 4.91 -4.82 13.87
CA MET A 45 5.27 -3.46 14.28
C MET A 45 6.73 -3.29 14.72
N LEU A 46 7.34 -4.34 15.30
CA LEU A 46 8.63 -4.23 15.99
C LEU A 46 9.77 -5.00 15.32
N ASP A 47 9.47 -6.04 14.54
CA ASP A 47 10.47 -6.84 13.82
C ASP A 47 10.56 -6.39 12.36
N ASN A 48 11.72 -5.89 11.94
CA ASN A 48 11.90 -5.35 10.58
C ASN A 48 11.65 -6.40 9.48
N ASN A 49 12.00 -7.67 9.69
CA ASN A 49 11.76 -8.71 8.69
C ASN A 49 10.26 -8.99 8.56
N ARG A 50 9.52 -8.98 9.68
CA ARG A 50 8.05 -9.10 9.68
C ARG A 50 7.39 -7.87 9.06
N THR A 51 7.88 -6.67 9.35
CA THR A 51 7.44 -5.43 8.70
C THR A 51 7.61 -5.52 7.18
N GLU A 52 8.81 -5.84 6.70
CA GLU A 52 9.10 -5.94 5.26
C GLU A 52 8.27 -7.04 4.60
N SER A 53 8.11 -8.18 5.26
CA SER A 53 7.26 -9.27 4.78
C SER A 53 5.79 -8.84 4.65
N TYR A 54 5.26 -8.10 5.62
CA TYR A 54 3.87 -7.63 5.58
C TYR A 54 3.65 -6.54 4.54
N LEU A 55 4.59 -5.59 4.42
CA LEU A 55 4.57 -4.58 3.35
C LEU A 55 4.64 -5.22 1.97
N SER A 56 5.49 -6.23 1.76
CA SER A 56 5.53 -6.96 0.49
C SER A 56 4.24 -7.71 0.24
N HIS A 57 3.65 -8.34 1.27
CA HIS A 57 2.38 -9.03 1.12
C HIS A 57 1.26 -8.10 0.62
N VAL A 58 1.10 -6.92 1.24
CA VAL A 58 0.13 -5.91 0.82
C VAL A 58 0.38 -5.47 -0.62
N LYS A 59 1.64 -5.19 -0.97
CA LYS A 59 2.06 -4.79 -2.31
C LYS A 59 1.73 -5.86 -3.35
N ASP A 60 2.13 -7.11 -3.11
CA ASP A 60 1.95 -8.24 -4.04
C ASP A 60 0.48 -8.60 -4.19
N TYR A 61 -0.30 -8.48 -3.10
CA TYR A 61 -1.75 -8.65 -3.13
C TYR A 61 -2.43 -7.61 -4.03
N LEU A 62 -2.08 -6.34 -3.86
CA LEU A 62 -2.67 -5.22 -4.61
C LEU A 62 -2.23 -5.23 -6.08
N ALA A 63 -0.95 -5.50 -6.36
CA ALA A 63 -0.43 -5.56 -7.73
C ALA A 63 -1.21 -6.54 -8.61
N LYS A 64 -1.64 -7.68 -8.08
CA LYS A 64 -2.44 -8.67 -8.81
C LYS A 64 -3.86 -8.20 -9.18
N ARG A 65 -4.36 -7.14 -8.56
CA ARG A 65 -5.75 -6.68 -8.68
C ARG A 65 -5.90 -5.26 -9.18
N PHE A 66 -4.83 -4.47 -9.10
CA PHE A 66 -4.87 -3.03 -9.36
C PHE A 66 -5.47 -2.70 -10.72
N ASP A 67 -4.98 -3.34 -11.79
CA ASP A 67 -5.47 -3.07 -13.15
C ASP A 67 -6.94 -3.43 -13.33
N GLY A 68 -7.38 -4.55 -12.77
CA GLY A 68 -8.79 -4.95 -12.76
C GLY A 68 -9.67 -3.93 -12.05
N HIS A 69 -9.26 -3.47 -10.86
CA HIS A 69 -9.99 -2.43 -10.13
C HIS A 69 -10.03 -1.09 -10.87
N MET A 70 -8.97 -0.71 -11.56
CA MET A 70 -8.97 0.53 -12.34
C MET A 70 -9.87 0.39 -13.57
N GLU A 71 -9.87 -0.76 -14.23
CA GLU A 71 -10.77 -1.04 -15.35
C GLU A 71 -12.25 -1.02 -14.93
N GLU A 72 -12.60 -1.71 -13.85
CA GLU A 72 -13.94 -1.72 -13.26
C GLU A 72 -14.43 -0.30 -12.91
N ALA A 73 -13.52 0.55 -12.43
CA ALA A 73 -13.80 1.94 -12.08
C ALA A 73 -13.78 2.91 -13.27
N GLY A 74 -13.56 2.44 -14.50
CA GLY A 74 -13.44 3.30 -15.70
C GLY A 74 -12.22 4.23 -15.68
N LYS A 75 -11.21 3.88 -14.89
CA LYS A 75 -9.98 4.66 -14.65
C LYS A 75 -8.85 4.25 -15.59
N ARG A 76 -7.92 5.17 -15.85
CA ARG A 76 -6.80 4.99 -16.80
C ARG A 76 -5.49 4.59 -16.11
N GLU A 77 -5.44 4.69 -14.80
CA GLU A 77 -4.33 4.29 -13.96
C GLU A 77 -4.03 2.81 -14.18
N ARG A 78 -2.74 2.46 -14.28
CA ARG A 78 -2.31 1.06 -14.50
C ARG A 78 -1.03 0.77 -13.74
N LEU A 79 -0.86 -0.48 -13.35
CA LEU A 79 0.28 -0.97 -12.58
C LEU A 79 1.61 -0.67 -13.30
N ILE A 80 1.62 -0.76 -14.63
CA ILE A 80 2.80 -0.46 -15.46
C ILE A 80 3.34 0.97 -15.30
N TYR A 81 2.51 1.89 -14.79
CA TYR A 81 2.86 3.30 -14.59
C TYR A 81 3.17 3.64 -13.13
N VAL A 82 3.09 2.65 -12.22
CA VAL A 82 3.34 2.86 -10.79
C VAL A 82 4.84 2.87 -10.51
N ASP A 83 5.31 3.93 -9.84
CA ASP A 83 6.63 3.96 -9.22
C ASP A 83 6.62 3.15 -7.91
N MET A 84 6.99 1.88 -8.02
CA MET A 84 6.94 0.93 -6.90
C MET A 84 7.97 1.25 -5.81
N ASP A 85 9.11 1.83 -6.17
CA ASP A 85 10.15 2.21 -5.21
C ASP A 85 9.64 3.35 -4.32
N LYS A 86 8.99 4.34 -4.93
CA LYS A 86 8.32 5.42 -4.20
C LYS A 86 7.20 4.90 -3.30
N VAL A 87 6.37 3.98 -3.79
CA VAL A 87 5.30 3.37 -2.97
C VAL A 87 5.91 2.68 -1.74
N ILE A 88 6.96 1.87 -1.90
CA ILE A 88 7.59 1.19 -0.77
C ILE A 88 8.18 2.17 0.24
N LEU A 89 8.84 3.23 -0.22
CA LEU A 89 9.39 4.26 0.64
C LEU A 89 8.29 4.96 1.47
N GLU A 90 7.19 5.35 0.82
CA GLU A 90 6.07 5.99 1.50
C GLU A 90 5.35 5.02 2.46
N MET A 91 5.23 3.74 2.11
CA MET A 91 4.66 2.72 2.98
C MET A 91 5.50 2.46 4.24
N LYS A 92 6.84 2.52 4.14
CA LYS A 92 7.71 2.50 5.34
C LYS A 92 7.43 3.71 6.25
N SER A 93 7.17 4.89 5.68
CA SER A 93 6.76 6.06 6.45
C SER A 93 5.40 5.87 7.14
N VAL A 94 4.42 5.25 6.46
CA VAL A 94 3.13 4.88 7.05
C VAL A 94 3.32 3.94 8.24
N HIS A 95 4.16 2.91 8.10
CA HIS A 95 4.48 1.98 9.17
C HIS A 95 5.06 2.71 10.40
N ILE A 96 6.08 3.56 10.20
CA ILE A 96 6.70 4.32 11.30
C ILE A 96 5.67 5.22 12.00
N LYS A 97 4.79 5.88 11.25
CA LYS A 97 3.72 6.70 11.83
C LYS A 97 2.75 5.85 12.65
N ALA A 98 2.37 4.68 12.14
CA ALA A 98 1.49 3.77 12.86
C ALA A 98 2.12 3.23 14.15
N LEU A 99 3.44 2.99 14.14
CA LEU A 99 4.21 2.59 15.31
C LEU A 99 4.27 3.70 16.37
N LEU A 100 4.51 4.95 15.97
CA LEU A 100 4.70 6.08 16.89
C LEU A 100 3.39 6.67 17.43
N PHE A 101 2.35 6.74 16.59
CA PHE A 101 1.11 7.47 16.89
C PHE A 101 -0.13 6.57 16.89
N GLY A 102 0.05 5.27 16.67
CA GLY A 102 -1.05 4.32 16.52
C GLY A 102 -1.64 4.31 15.12
N MET A 103 -2.50 3.32 14.88
CA MET A 103 -3.19 3.10 13.60
C MET A 103 -4.40 4.05 13.52
N SER A 104 -4.18 5.21 12.90
CA SER A 104 -5.20 6.26 12.65
C SER A 104 -5.29 6.61 11.16
#